data_AF-A0A8T4YL85-F1
#
_entry.id   AF-A0A8T4YL85-F1
#
_cell.length_a   1.000
_cell.length_b   1.000
_cell.length_c   1.000
_cell.angle_alpha   90.00
_cell.angle_beta   90.00
_cell.angle_gamma   90.00
#
_symmetry.space_group_name_H-M   'P 1'
#
loop_
_entity.id
_entity.type
_entity.pdbx_description
1 polymer ?
#
loop_
_entity_poly.entity_id
_entity_poly.type
_entity_poly.pdbx_seq_one_letter_code
_entity_poly.pdbx_strand_id
1 'polypeptide(L)' 'MGIKAVILAGGQGKRLKPLTDENPKPLIRVAGKPIVVWQMRWLKHY' A
#
# COMPACT_ATOMS: atom_id res chain seq x y z
N MET A 1 1.69 -3.12 -26.29
CA MET A 1 0.68 -3.07 -25.20
C MET A 1 1.41 -3.34 -23.90
N GLY A 2 1.34 -2.43 -22.92
CA GLY A 2 1.98 -2.63 -21.61
C GLY A 2 1.15 -3.53 -20.70
N ILE A 3 1.81 -4.17 -19.72
CA ILE A 3 1.14 -4.95 -18.67
C ILE A 3 0.38 -3.99 -17.76
N LYS A 4 -0.85 -4.35 -17.38
CA LYS A 4 -1.63 -3.62 -16.36
C LYS A 4 -1.56 -4.40 -15.04
N ALA A 5 -1.39 -3.67 -13.94
CA ALA A 5 -1.38 -4.22 -12.60
C ALA A 5 -2.47 -3.56 -11.74
N VAL A 6 -2.97 -4.31 -10.75
CA VAL A 6 -3.98 -3.84 -9.78
C VAL A 6 -3.48 -4.13 -8.37
N ILE A 7 -3.54 -3.13 -7.48
CA ILE A 7 -3.23 -3.28 -6.05
C ILE A 7 -4.54 -3.26 -5.27
N LEU A 8 -4.86 -4.35 -4.57
CA LEU A 8 -6.06 -4.44 -3.73
C LEU A 8 -5.82 -3.76 -2.37
N ALA A 9 -6.64 -2.75 -2.07
CA ALA A 9 -6.47 -1.86 -0.92
C ALA A 9 -7.70 -1.76 0.01
N GLY A 10 -8.71 -2.64 -0.15
CA GLY A 10 -10.00 -2.55 0.55
C GLY A 10 -10.08 -3.16 1.97
N GLY A 11 -8.97 -3.67 2.52
CA GLY A 11 -8.99 -4.33 3.84
C GLY A 11 -9.00 -3.34 5.02
N GLN A 12 -9.76 -3.65 6.08
CA GLN A 12 -9.95 -2.78 7.26
C GLN A 12 -8.71 -2.56 8.16
N GLY A 13 -7.59 -3.25 7.92
CA GLY A 13 -6.35 -2.99 8.66
C GLY A 13 -6.34 -3.30 10.17
N LYS A 14 -7.35 -3.99 10.72
CA LYS A 14 -7.61 -4.12 12.18
C LYS A 14 -6.40 -4.44 13.08
N ARG A 15 -5.43 -5.24 12.61
CA ARG A 15 -4.23 -5.62 13.38
C ARG A 15 -3.23 -4.46 13.61
N LEU A 16 -3.35 -3.38 12.85
CA LEU A 16 -2.46 -2.22 12.91
C LEU A 16 -3.11 -1.02 13.62
N LYS A 17 -4.29 -1.19 14.22
CA LYS A 17 -4.89 -0.15 15.06
C LYS A 17 -3.94 0.23 16.21
N PRO A 18 -3.88 1.51 16.61
CA PRO A 18 -4.74 2.62 16.16
C PRO A 18 -4.31 3.28 14.85
N LEU A 19 -3.16 2.88 14.26
CA LEU A 19 -2.61 3.52 13.06
C LEU A 19 -3.55 3.47 11.85
N THR A 20 -4.49 2.51 11.83
CA THR A 20 -5.47 2.35 10.75
C THR A 20 -6.89 2.78 11.08
N ASP A 21 -7.11 3.49 12.18
CA ASP A 21 -8.46 3.97 12.50
C ASP A 21 -8.92 5.06 11.53
N GLU A 22 -8.03 5.99 11.19
CA GLU A 22 -8.31 7.10 10.26
C GLU A 22 -7.45 7.06 8.98
N ASN A 23 -6.43 6.21 8.95
CA ASN A 23 -5.48 6.14 7.83
C ASN A 23 -5.41 4.72 7.23
N PRO A 24 -5.76 4.50 5.96
CA PRO A 24 -5.76 3.15 5.41
C PRO A 24 -4.35 2.54 5.39
N LYS A 25 -4.24 1.23 5.64
CA LYS A 25 -2.94 0.50 5.71
C LYS A 25 -1.97 0.86 4.58
N PRO A 26 -2.37 0.94 3.29
CA PRO A 26 -1.44 1.26 2.20
C PRO A 26 -0.76 2.63 2.33
N LEU A 27 -1.31 3.55 3.13
CA LEU A 27 -0.77 4.89 3.35
C LEU A 27 0.11 5.01 4.61
N ILE A 28 0.19 3.96 5.45
CA ILE A 28 1.13 3.93 6.58
C ILE A 28 2.56 4.01 6.05
N ARG A 29 3.39 4.87 6.65
CA ARG A 29 4.79 5.05 6.26
C ARG A 29 5.69 3.98 6.88
N VAL A 30 6.49 3.34 6.04
CA VAL A 30 7.58 2.42 6.42
C VAL A 30 8.85 2.91 5.73
N ALA A 31 9.93 3.09 6.50
CA ALA A 31 11.18 3.68 6.01
C ALA A 31 10.96 5.00 5.24
N GLY A 32 10.12 5.89 5.81
CA GLY A 32 9.83 7.21 5.26
C GLY A 32 8.85 7.25 4.08
N LYS A 33 8.33 6.11 3.58
CA LYS A 33 7.41 6.06 2.43
C LYS A 33 6.15 5.23 2.70
N PRO A 34 4.98 5.61 2.15
CA PRO A 34 3.78 4.79 2.22
C PRO A 34 4.01 3.36 1.72
N ILE A 35 3.38 2.37 2.36
CA ILE A 35 3.47 0.95 1.95
C ILE A 35 3.21 0.76 0.45
N VAL A 36 2.19 1.45 -0.10
CA VAL A 36 1.82 1.35 -1.52
C VAL A 36 2.94 1.77 -2.48
N VAL A 37 3.82 2.69 -2.07
CA VAL A 37 4.93 3.16 -2.90
C VAL A 37 5.95 2.05 -3.13
N TRP A 38 6.16 1.18 -2.14
CA TRP A 38 7.05 0.02 -2.30
C TRP A 38 6.49 -0.98 -3.31
N GLN A 39 5.18 -1.22 -3.29
CA GLN A 39 4.50 -2.08 -4.27
C GLN A 39 4.57 -1.49 -5.68
N MET A 40 4.30 -0.19 -5.85
CA MET A 40 4.44 0.50 -7.14
C MET A 40 5.87 0.44 -7.69
N ARG A 41 6.87 0.60 -6.83
CA ARG A 41 8.29 0.49 -7.23
C ARG A 41 8.63 -0.92 -7.71
N TRP A 42 8.16 -1.94 -7.01
CA TRP A 42 8.35 -3.33 -7.42
C TRP A 42 7.65 -3.61 -8.76
N LEU A 43 6.40 -3.18 -8.92
CA LEU A 43 5.63 -3.35 -10.16
C LEU A 43 6.22 -2.61 -11.37
N LYS A 44 6.92 -1.49 -11.16
CA LYS A 44 7.57 -0.72 -12.25
C LYS A 44 8.64 -1.53 -12.99
N HIS A 45 9.15 -2.62 -12.41
CA HIS A 45 10.15 -3.48 -13.03
C HIS A 45 9.57 -4.57 -13.95
N TYR A 46 8.24 -4.61 -14.13
CA TYR A 46 7.51 -5.50 -15.03
C TYR A 46 6.90 -4.72 -16.20
#